data_AF-Q57Z84-F1
#
_entry.id   AF-Q57Z84-F1
#
_cell.length_a   1.000
_cell.length_b   1.000
_cell.length_c   1.000
_cell.angle_alpha   90.00
_cell.angle_beta   90.00
_cell.angle_gamma   90.00
#
_symmetry.space_group_name_H-M   'P 1'
#
loop_
_entity.id
_entity.type
_entity.pdbx_description
1 polymer ?
#
loop_
_entity_poly.entity_id
_entity_poly.type
_entity_poly.pdbx_seq_one_letter_code
_entity_poly.pdbx_strand_id
1 'polypeptide(L)'
;MSSGFHFHDVSNDAIKGMPPSEALHKHLENAQLAHRICLAKALKAGEPPVEKCALTWGEVLIRYQAWSEYRPPFQDSVAQAKYKKYWSKKRQEEDDKNPFK
;
A
#
# COMPACT_ATOMS: atom_id res chain seq x y z
N MET A 1 -19.51 23.29 -1.13
CA MET A 1 -18.66 22.57 -2.09
C MET A 1 -18.66 21.10 -1.71
N SER A 2 -19.51 20.29 -2.34
CA SER A 2 -19.54 18.84 -2.13
C SER A 2 -18.46 18.21 -3.01
N SER A 3 -17.18 18.40 -2.66
CA SER A 3 -16.13 17.53 -3.20
C SER A 3 -16.33 16.17 -2.55
N GLY A 4 -17.09 15.31 -3.21
CA GLY A 4 -17.32 13.94 -2.78
C GLY A 4 -15.97 13.24 -2.60
N PHE A 5 -15.79 12.58 -1.47
CA PHE A 5 -14.66 11.68 -1.32
C PHE A 5 -14.88 10.49 -2.28
N HIS A 6 -14.04 10.37 -3.30
CA HIS A 6 -14.12 9.29 -4.28
C HIS A 6 -13.03 8.25 -4.00
N PHE A 7 -13.45 7.06 -3.61
CA PHE A 7 -12.57 5.90 -3.50
C PHE A 7 -12.41 5.26 -4.88
N HIS A 8 -11.20 4.78 -5.18
CA HIS A 8 -10.94 3.92 -6.33
C HIS A 8 -11.67 2.59 -6.17
N ASP A 9 -12.23 2.06 -7.26
CA ASP A 9 -12.69 0.68 -7.28
C ASP A 9 -11.46 -0.25 -7.29
N VAL A 10 -11.31 -0.99 -6.20
CA VAL A 10 -10.25 -1.97 -5.98
C VAL A 10 -10.82 -3.36 -5.74
N SER A 11 -12.03 -3.62 -6.24
CA SER A 11 -12.60 -4.96 -6.29
C SER A 11 -11.72 -5.90 -7.12
N ASN A 12 -11.83 -7.21 -6.86
CA ASN A 12 -11.06 -8.22 -7.60
C ASN A 12 -11.25 -8.11 -9.12
N ASP A 13 -12.47 -7.79 -9.57
CA ASP A 13 -12.77 -7.62 -10.99
C ASP A 13 -12.08 -6.37 -11.58
N ALA A 14 -12.05 -5.27 -10.83
CA ALA A 14 -11.37 -4.05 -11.25
C ALA A 14 -9.84 -4.23 -11.35
N ILE A 15 -9.22 -4.86 -10.35
CA ILE A 15 -7.76 -4.99 -10.28
C ILE A 15 -7.20 -6.12 -11.15
N LYS A 16 -8.04 -7.06 -11.61
CA LYS A 16 -7.59 -8.22 -12.41
C LYS A 16 -6.83 -7.82 -13.69
N GLY A 17 -7.19 -6.70 -14.30
CA GLY A 17 -6.53 -6.16 -15.50
C GLY A 17 -5.45 -5.13 -15.22
N MET A 18 -5.25 -4.71 -13.96
CA MET A 18 -4.30 -3.66 -13.61
C MET A 18 -2.89 -4.23 -13.37
N PRO A 19 -1.83 -3.50 -13.74
CA PRO A 19 -0.49 -3.79 -13.24
C PRO A 19 -0.50 -3.83 -11.70
N PRO A 20 0.20 -4.78 -11.04
CA PRO A 20 0.17 -4.89 -9.58
C PRO A 20 0.63 -3.60 -8.87
N SER A 21 1.60 -2.87 -9.44
CA SER A 21 2.03 -1.57 -8.91
C SER A 21 0.90 -0.55 -8.88
N GLU A 22 0.04 -0.53 -9.90
CA GLU A 22 -1.10 0.37 -9.98
C GLU A 22 -2.19 -0.04 -8.99
N ALA A 23 -2.47 -1.35 -8.87
CA ALA A 23 -3.43 -1.85 -7.89
C ALA A 23 -3.00 -1.50 -6.46
N LEU A 24 -1.74 -1.76 -6.10
CA LEU A 24 -1.17 -1.41 -4.79
C LEU A 24 -1.23 0.10 -4.52
N HIS A 25 -0.95 0.92 -5.53
CA HIS A 25 -1.04 2.37 -5.40
C HIS A 25 -2.47 2.82 -5.10
N LYS A 26 -3.47 2.33 -5.84
CA LYS A 26 -4.89 2.66 -5.61
C LYS A 26 -5.38 2.18 -4.23
N HIS A 27 -4.94 1.01 -3.77
CA HIS A 27 -5.23 0.57 -2.40
C HIS A 27 -4.66 1.53 -1.34
N LEU A 28 -3.42 2.00 -1.54
CA LEU A 28 -2.80 2.99 -0.65
C LEU A 28 -3.53 4.33 -0.69
N GLU A 29 -3.92 4.83 -1.86
CA GLU A 29 -4.70 6.06 -2.01
C GLU A 29 -6.05 5.98 -1.29
N ASN A 30 -6.76 4.85 -1.42
CA ASN A 30 -7.99 4.58 -0.69
C ASN A 30 -7.78 4.59 0.83
N ALA A 31 -6.73 3.93 1.33
CA ALA A 31 -6.41 3.92 2.76
C ALA A 31 -6.10 5.34 3.29
N GLN A 32 -5.30 6.11 2.53
CA GLN A 32 -4.97 7.50 2.88
C GLN A 32 -6.22 8.38 2.91
N LEU A 33 -7.12 8.22 1.93
CA LEU A 33 -8.39 8.94 1.89
C LEU A 33 -9.27 8.60 3.10
N ALA A 34 -9.42 7.32 3.43
CA ALA A 34 -10.17 6.88 4.61
C ALA A 34 -9.60 7.49 5.90
N HIS A 35 -8.28 7.53 6.05
CA HIS A 35 -7.62 8.16 7.18
C HIS A 35 -7.88 9.68 7.25
N ARG A 36 -7.75 10.41 6.13
CA ARG A 36 -8.06 11.86 6.07
C ARG A 36 -9.50 12.16 6.45
N ILE A 37 -10.45 11.33 6.00
CA ILE A 37 -11.86 11.46 6.37
C ILE A 37 -12.06 11.23 7.87
N CYS A 38 -11.40 10.22 8.43
CA CYS A 38 -11.45 9.96 9.87
C CYS A 38 -10.92 11.15 10.67
N LEU A 39 -9.74 11.67 10.30
CA LEU A 39 -9.14 12.84 10.96
C LEU A 39 -10.08 14.05 10.91
N ALA A 40 -10.66 14.35 9.75
CA ALA A 40 -11.59 15.47 9.61
C ALA A 40 -12.83 15.31 10.51
N LYS A 41 -13.37 14.09 10.65
CA LYS A 41 -14.50 13.79 11.55
C LYS A 41 -14.11 13.91 13.02
N ALA A 42 -12.98 13.33 13.42
CA ALA A 42 -12.49 13.37 14.81
C ALA A 42 -12.21 14.81 15.25
N LEU A 43 -11.49 15.58 14.43
CA LEU A 43 -11.20 16.99 14.71
C LEU A 43 -12.46 17.84 14.80
N LYS A 44 -13.46 17.60 13.93
CA LYS A 44 -14.75 18.30 14.00
C LYS A 44 -15.53 17.95 15.26
N ALA A 45 -15.39 16.73 15.78
CA ALA A 45 -16.05 16.25 17.00
C ALA A 45 -15.28 16.58 18.29
N GLY A 46 -14.04 17.10 18.20
CA GLY A 46 -13.19 17.33 19.37
C GLY A 46 -12.66 16.03 20.01
N GLU A 47 -12.67 14.91 19.27
CA GLU A 47 -12.15 13.63 19.73
C GLU A 47 -10.63 13.53 19.48
N PRO A 48 -9.86 12.80 20.33
CA PRO A 48 -8.43 12.59 20.12
C PRO A 48 -8.17 11.80 18.82
N PRO A 49 -7.55 12.39 17.78
CA PRO A 49 -7.42 11.75 16.47
C PRO A 49 -6.56 10.49 16.49
N VAL A 50 -5.56 10.43 17.37
CA VAL A 50 -4.67 9.27 17.52
C VAL A 50 -5.45 8.03 17.91
N GLU A 51 -6.34 8.14 18.89
CA GLU A 51 -7.17 7.03 19.36
C GLU A 51 -8.28 6.72 18.35
N LYS A 52 -8.96 7.76 17.86
CA LYS A 52 -10.12 7.59 16.97
C LYS A 52 -9.76 7.02 15.61
N CYS A 53 -8.59 7.39 15.07
CA CYS A 53 -8.18 7.06 13.71
C CYS A 53 -7.04 6.04 13.63
N ALA A 54 -6.65 5.42 14.74
CA ALA A 54 -5.62 4.38 14.80
C ALA A 54 -5.84 3.25 13.78
N LEU A 55 -7.08 2.77 13.62
CA LEU A 55 -7.40 1.71 12.66
C LEU A 55 -7.14 2.12 11.22
N THR A 56 -7.60 3.31 10.81
CA THR A 56 -7.35 3.82 9.46
C THR A 56 -5.87 4.10 9.21
N TRP A 57 -5.12 4.48 10.25
CA TRP A 57 -3.68 4.63 10.17
C TRP A 57 -2.97 3.29 10.00
N GLY A 58 -3.37 2.27 10.76
CA GLY A 58 -2.87 0.90 10.60
C GLY A 58 -3.08 0.37 9.18
N GLU A 59 -4.23 0.65 8.57
CA GLU A 59 -4.49 0.29 7.16
C GLU A 59 -3.55 1.03 6.20
N VAL A 60 -3.32 2.34 6.41
CA VAL A 60 -2.33 3.11 5.61
C VAL A 60 -0.96 2.46 5.69
N LEU A 61 -0.51 2.08 6.90
CA LEU A 61 0.78 1.46 7.10
C LEU A 61 0.90 0.12 6.35
N ILE A 62 -0.09 -0.75 6.46
CA ILE A 62 -0.11 -2.05 5.78
C ILE A 62 -0.06 -1.87 4.25
N ARG A 63 -0.88 -0.95 3.71
CA ARG A 63 -0.88 -0.69 2.25
C ARG A 63 0.40 -0.03 1.77
N TYR A 64 0.99 0.83 2.60
CA TYR A 64 2.28 1.44 2.30
C TYR A 64 3.39 0.39 2.23
N GLN A 65 3.44 -0.52 3.21
CA GLN A 65 4.39 -1.63 3.21
C GLN A 65 4.26 -2.47 1.94
N ALA A 66 3.05 -2.94 1.63
CA ALA A 66 2.79 -3.73 0.42
C ALA A 66 3.19 -3.00 -0.88
N TRP A 67 2.90 -1.70 -0.99
CA TRP A 67 3.32 -0.89 -2.14
C TRP A 67 4.84 -0.68 -2.20
N SER A 68 5.48 -0.43 -1.06
CA SER A 68 6.93 -0.14 -0.97
C SER A 68 7.81 -1.38 -1.16
N GLU A 69 7.32 -2.54 -0.74
CA GLU A 69 8.01 -3.83 -0.88
C GLU A 69 7.84 -4.41 -2.30
N TYR A 70 6.77 -4.01 -3.01
CA TYR A 70 6.57 -4.44 -4.38
C TYR A 70 7.55 -3.76 -5.33
N ARG A 71 8.39 -4.59 -5.95
CA ARG A 71 9.31 -4.17 -7.01
C ARG A 71 8.84 -4.68 -8.36
N PRO A 72 8.45 -3.80 -9.31
CA PRO A 72 8.16 -4.21 -10.68
C PRO A 72 9.34 -4.97 -11.30
N PRO A 73 9.09 -5.98 -12.16
CA PRO A 73 10.17 -6.67 -12.85
C PRO A 73 10.94 -5.70 -13.74
N PHE A 74 12.25 -5.92 -13.87
CA PHE A 74 13.05 -5.21 -14.86
C PHE A 74 12.54 -5.50 -16.27
N GLN A 75 12.46 -4.46 -17.10
CA GLN A 75 12.09 -4.57 -18.52
C GLN A 75 13.26 -5.14 -19.36
N ASP A 76 14.50 -4.88 -18.94
CA ASP A 76 15.71 -5.40 -19.57
C ASP A 76 16.02 -6.83 -19.10
N SER A 77 16.26 -7.72 -20.05
CA SER A 77 16.52 -9.14 -19.77
C SER A 77 17.85 -9.35 -19.03
N VAL A 78 18.87 -8.53 -19.30
CA VAL A 78 20.16 -8.60 -18.62
C VAL A 78 20.02 -8.19 -17.15
N ALA A 79 19.28 -7.12 -16.89
CA ALA A 79 18.98 -6.66 -15.54
C ALA A 79 18.11 -7.67 -14.78
N GLN A 80 17.09 -8.25 -15.42
CA GLN A 80 16.28 -9.29 -14.80
C GLN A 80 17.09 -10.54 -14.46
N ALA A 81 18.01 -10.97 -15.34
CA ALA A 81 18.91 -12.09 -15.08
C ALA A 81 19.89 -11.82 -13.94
N LYS A 82 20.52 -10.62 -13.93
CA LYS A 82 21.39 -10.19 -12.82
C LYS A 82 20.62 -10.19 -11.51
N TYR A 83 19.42 -9.61 -11.49
CA TYR A 83 18.58 -9.58 -10.30
C TYR A 83 18.22 -10.97 -9.79
N LYS A 84 17.70 -11.86 -10.64
CA LYS A 84 17.36 -13.24 -10.25
C LYS A 84 18.56 -14.03 -9.71
N LYS A 85 19.77 -13.73 -10.16
CA LYS A 85 21.00 -14.34 -9.64
C LYS A 85 21.34 -13.87 -8.22
N TYR A 86 21.14 -12.59 -7.92
CA TYR A 86 21.43 -12.03 -6.59
C TYR A 86 20.28 -12.21 -5.60
N TRP A 87 19.05 -12.01 -6.07
CA TRP A 87 17.82 -12.08 -5.32
C TRP A 87 17.14 -13.43 -5.55
N SER A 88 17.57 -14.41 -4.77
CA SER A 88 16.99 -15.76 -4.81
C SER A 88 15.79 -15.86 -3.87
N LYS A 89 14.89 -16.82 -4.13
CA LYS A 89 13.78 -17.15 -3.22
C LYS A 89 14.27 -17.42 -1.79
N LYS A 90 15.43 -18.08 -1.65
CA LYS A 90 16.08 -18.34 -0.36
C LYS A 90 16.45 -17.03 0.37
N ARG A 91 16.97 -16.04 -0.35
CA ARG A 91 17.33 -14.73 0.24
C ARG A 91 16.07 -13.95 0.65
N GLN A 92 15.03 -13.95 -0.19
CA GLN A 92 13.73 -13.38 0.19
C GLN A 92 13.19 -14.02 1.47
N GLU A 93 13.19 -15.35 1.57
CA GLU A 93 12.77 -16.07 2.78
C GLU A 93 13.64 -15.77 4.01
N GLU A 94 14.93 -15.46 3.82
CA GLU A 94 15.85 -15.05 4.89
C GLU A 94 15.54 -13.63 5.38
N ASP A 95 15.24 -12.70 4.46
CA ASP A 95 14.85 -11.33 4.76
C ASP A 95 13.46 -11.28 5.41
N ASP A 96 12.48 -12.06 4.92
CA ASP A 96 11.13 -12.17 5.48
C ASP A 96 11.16 -12.72 6.93
N LYS A 97 12.14 -13.57 7.26
CA LYS A 97 12.36 -14.10 8.63
C LYS A 97 13.00 -13.08 9.57
N ASN A 98 13.61 -12.03 9.04
CA ASN A 98 14.34 -11.06 9.85
C ASN A 98 14.03 -9.62 9.41
N PRO A 99 12.77 -9.17 9.55
CA PRO A 99 12.34 -7.85 9.09
C PRO A 99 13.01 -6.66 9.82
N PHE A 100 13.88 -6.93 10.80
CA PHE A 100 14.53 -5.93 11.65
C PHE A 100 16.08 -5.99 11.63
N LYS A 101 16.69 -6.68 10.66
CA LYS A 101 18.12 -6.53 10.38
C LYS A 101 18.39 -5.25 9.60
#